data_AF-A0A520VEH9-F1
#
_entry.id   AF-A0A520VEH9-F1
#
_cell.length_a   1.000
_cell.length_b   1.000
_cell.length_c   1.000
_cell.angle_alpha   90.00
_cell.angle_beta   90.00
_cell.angle_gamma   90.00
#
_symmetry.space_group_name_H-M   'P 1'
#
loop_
_entity.id
_entity.type
_entity.pdbx_description
1 polymer ?
#
loop_
_entity_poly.entity_id
_entity_poly.type
_entity_poly.pdbx_seq_one_letter_code
_entity_poly.pdbx_strand_id
1 'polypeptide(L)'
;MAAEKKPNLIKWSLKYAISAAIAGILCCVAPAVLFMFGIMSGVYAISFADFFYNEDGSSGTGAWLLKGLAFCIGVYGVYSFRKKQNQCSIDNKRKQRNLILLIAIVLFAGVGLFLTLEKWSSWYFDKHIVPAQQKELNITP
;
A
#
# COMPACT_ATOMS: atom_id res chain seq x y z
N MET A 1 -1.89 -59.77 0.17
CA MET A 1 -3.09 -59.48 -0.64
C MET A 1 -3.79 -58.31 0.02
N ALA A 2 -3.52 -57.08 -0.44
CA ALA A 2 -4.23 -55.91 0.08
C ALA A 2 -5.62 -55.89 -0.58
N ALA A 3 -6.67 -56.00 0.24
CA ALA A 3 -8.03 -55.91 -0.25
C ALA A 3 -8.30 -54.47 -0.71
N GLU A 4 -8.39 -54.27 -2.03
CA GLU A 4 -8.81 -53.03 -2.70
C GLU A 4 -10.24 -52.66 -2.25
N LYS A 5 -10.33 -51.80 -1.22
CA LYS A 5 -11.59 -51.25 -0.72
C LYS A 5 -12.11 -50.23 -1.75
N LYS A 6 -13.08 -50.64 -2.58
CA LYS A 6 -13.76 -49.76 -3.56
C LYS A 6 -14.02 -48.38 -2.94
N PRO A 7 -13.38 -47.30 -3.43
CA PRO A 7 -13.62 -45.99 -2.89
C PRO A 7 -15.08 -45.61 -3.14
N ASN A 8 -15.74 -45.13 -2.09
CA ASN A 8 -17.14 -44.76 -2.17
C ASN A 8 -17.24 -43.44 -2.98
N LEU A 9 -17.45 -43.55 -4.30
CA LEU A 9 -17.35 -42.47 -5.29
C LEU A 9 -18.14 -41.21 -4.89
N ILE A 10 -19.28 -41.38 -4.23
CA ILE A 10 -20.12 -40.28 -3.72
C ILE A 10 -19.39 -39.50 -2.61
N LYS A 11 -18.76 -40.19 -1.66
CA LYS A 11 -17.98 -39.53 -0.58
C LYS A 11 -16.73 -38.85 -1.14
N TRP A 12 -16.13 -39.40 -2.18
CA TRP A 12 -14.97 -38.78 -2.85
C TRP A 12 -15.40 -37.52 -3.59
N SER A 13 -16.40 -37.60 -4.47
CA SER A 13 -16.94 -36.46 -5.21
C SER A 13 -17.43 -35.32 -4.29
N LEU A 14 -18.16 -35.66 -3.22
CA LEU A 14 -18.67 -34.66 -2.27
C LEU A 14 -17.52 -33.89 -1.58
N LYS A 15 -16.42 -34.56 -1.24
CA LYS A 15 -15.25 -33.91 -0.64
C LYS A 15 -14.59 -32.91 -1.59
N TYR A 16 -14.45 -33.27 -2.88
CA TYR A 16 -13.87 -32.37 -3.88
C TYR A 16 -14.81 -31.23 -4.29
N ALA A 17 -16.13 -31.48 -4.30
CA ALA A 17 -17.12 -30.44 -4.55
C ALA A 17 -17.12 -29.39 -3.42
N ILE A 18 -17.04 -29.83 -2.17
CA ILE A 18 -16.98 -28.92 -1.01
C ILE A 18 -15.66 -28.12 -1.03
N SER A 19 -14.52 -28.74 -1.34
CA SER A 19 -13.26 -27.99 -1.41
C SER A 19 -13.24 -26.98 -2.55
N ALA A 20 -13.80 -27.32 -3.72
CA ALA A 20 -13.95 -26.39 -4.84
C ALA A 20 -14.90 -25.23 -4.50
N ALA A 21 -16.02 -25.51 -3.82
CA ALA A 21 -16.97 -24.49 -3.39
C ALA A 21 -16.34 -23.51 -2.38
N ILE A 22 -15.58 -24.01 -1.41
CA ILE A 22 -14.86 -23.19 -0.43
C ILE A 22 -13.82 -22.31 -1.14
N ALA A 23 -13.03 -22.89 -2.05
CA ALA A 23 -12.05 -22.13 -2.83
C ALA A 23 -12.71 -21.04 -3.69
N GLY A 24 -13.85 -21.33 -4.30
CA GLY A 24 -14.65 -20.36 -5.07
C GLY A 24 -15.17 -19.22 -4.20
N ILE A 25 -15.73 -19.52 -3.02
CA ILE A 25 -16.22 -18.50 -2.08
C ILE A 25 -15.06 -17.62 -1.59
N LEU A 26 -13.93 -18.20 -1.19
CA LEU A 26 -12.76 -17.43 -0.76
C LEU A 26 -12.20 -16.54 -1.88
N CYS A 27 -12.08 -17.06 -3.11
CA CYS A 27 -11.54 -16.32 -4.24
C CYS A 27 -12.43 -15.14 -4.68
N CYS A 28 -13.75 -15.26 -4.53
CA CYS A 28 -14.69 -14.20 -4.95
C CYS A 28 -15.05 -13.22 -3.83
N VAL A 29 -15.19 -13.70 -2.60
CA VAL A 29 -15.64 -12.87 -1.46
C VAL A 29 -14.47 -12.11 -0.84
N ALA A 30 -13.27 -12.69 -0.78
CA ALA A 30 -12.12 -12.00 -0.19
C ALA A 30 -11.78 -10.70 -0.94
N PRO A 31 -11.73 -10.65 -2.29
CA PRO A 31 -11.50 -9.39 -3.00
C PRO A 31 -12.62 -8.38 -2.79
N ALA A 32 -13.88 -8.82 -2.73
CA ALA A 32 -15.01 -7.92 -2.48
C ALA A 32 -14.95 -7.28 -1.09
N VAL A 33 -14.62 -8.06 -0.07
CA VAL A 33 -14.45 -7.56 1.31
C VAL A 33 -13.25 -6.63 1.40
N LEU A 34 -12.10 -7.01 0.81
CA LEU A 34 -10.91 -6.16 0.76
C LEU A 34 -11.19 -4.83 0.04
N PHE A 35 -11.99 -4.85 -1.02
CA PHE A 35 -12.41 -3.65 -1.74
C PHE A 35 -13.29 -2.74 -0.87
N MET A 36 -14.27 -3.30 -0.17
CA MET A 36 -15.13 -2.53 0.74
C MET A 36 -14.34 -1.94 1.91
N PHE A 37 -13.41 -2.70 2.50
CA PHE A 37 -12.49 -2.16 3.52
C PHE A 37 -11.57 -1.09 2.93
N GLY A 38 -11.12 -1.25 1.70
CA GLY A 38 -10.36 -0.26 0.96
C GLY A 38 -11.11 1.06 0.85
N ILE A 39 -12.36 1.04 0.35
CA ILE A 39 -13.19 2.24 0.23
C ILE A 39 -13.44 2.88 1.61
N MET A 40 -13.81 2.09 2.61
CA MET A 40 -14.04 2.60 3.97
C MET A 40 -12.79 3.27 4.55
N SER A 41 -11.62 2.64 4.41
CA SER A 41 -10.35 3.24 4.86
C SER A 41 -10.00 4.52 4.10
N GLY A 42 -10.33 4.59 2.80
CA GLY A 42 -10.13 5.80 1.99
C GLY A 42 -10.98 6.97 2.47
N VAL A 43 -12.27 6.75 2.75
CA VAL A 43 -13.16 7.78 3.31
C VAL A 43 -12.67 8.26 4.68
N TYR A 44 -12.22 7.33 5.52
CA TYR A 44 -11.70 7.67 6.85
C TYR A 44 -10.39 8.48 6.75
N ALA A 45 -9.54 8.19 5.76
CA ALA A 45 -8.32 8.95 5.51
C ALA A 45 -8.60 10.40 5.10
N ILE A 46 -9.66 10.64 4.32
CA ILE A 46 -10.09 12.00 3.92
C ILE A 46 -10.54 12.80 5.14
N SER A 47 -11.26 12.19 6.08
CA SER A 47 -11.66 12.87 7.32
C SER A 47 -10.48 13.28 8.21
N PHE A 48 -9.31 12.66 8.05
CA PHE A 48 -8.08 13.10 8.72
C PHE A 48 -7.33 14.18 7.94
N ALA A 49 -7.69 14.47 6.68
CA ALA A 49 -7.01 15.49 5.89
C ALA A 49 -7.11 16.87 6.56
N ASP A 50 -8.26 17.19 7.18
CA ASP A 50 -8.47 18.45 7.93
C ASP A 50 -7.56 18.58 9.16
N PHE A 51 -7.03 17.47 9.70
CA PHE A 51 -6.04 17.50 10.78
C PHE A 51 -4.61 17.68 10.27
N PHE A 52 -4.33 17.25 9.04
CA PHE A 52 -3.00 17.26 8.46
C PHE A 52 -2.72 18.52 7.62
N TYR A 53 -3.74 19.13 7.03
CA TYR A 53 -3.65 20.30 6.15
C TYR A 53 -4.44 21.48 6.72
N ASN A 54 -3.98 22.71 6.47
CA ASN A 54 -4.72 23.92 6.81
C ASN A 54 -5.85 24.18 5.79
N GLU A 55 -6.79 25.09 6.10
CA GLU A 55 -7.89 25.49 5.19
C GLU A 55 -7.40 25.96 3.81
N ASP A 56 -6.18 26.51 3.74
CA ASP A 56 -5.53 26.93 2.49
C ASP A 56 -4.91 25.76 1.69
N GLY A 57 -5.04 24.51 2.14
CA GLY A 57 -4.40 23.33 1.55
C GLY A 57 -2.89 23.22 1.83
N SER A 58 -2.32 24.17 2.57
CA SER A 58 -0.92 24.11 2.98
C SER A 58 -0.67 23.01 4.03
N SER A 59 0.54 22.45 4.05
CA SER A 59 0.93 21.43 5.04
C SER A 59 0.80 21.99 6.45
N GLY A 60 -0.19 21.53 7.21
CA GLY A 60 -0.40 21.90 8.59
C GLY A 60 0.62 21.24 9.53
N THR A 61 0.50 21.52 10.82
CA THR A 61 1.40 20.98 11.85
C THR A 61 1.37 19.44 11.88
N GLY A 62 0.21 18.84 11.62
CA GLY A 62 0.06 17.39 11.53
C GLY A 62 0.84 16.76 10.37
N ALA A 63 0.80 17.35 9.17
CA ALA A 63 1.53 16.83 8.01
C ALA A 63 3.05 16.85 8.25
N TRP A 64 3.55 17.87 8.94
CA TRP A 64 4.97 17.95 9.28
C TRP A 64 5.38 16.89 10.32
N LEU A 65 4.49 16.61 11.30
CA LEU A 65 4.69 15.52 12.26
C LEU A 65 4.75 14.15 11.56
N LEU A 66 3.85 13.88 10.61
CA LEU A 66 3.85 12.63 9.83
C LEU A 66 5.12 12.49 8.99
N LYS A 67 5.53 13.57 8.30
CA LYS A 67 6.78 13.60 7.53
C LYS A 67 8.00 13.34 8.43
N GLY A 68 8.03 13.95 9.62
CA GLY A 68 9.07 13.71 10.63
C GLY A 68 9.09 12.25 11.10
N LEU A 69 7.93 11.68 11.43
CA LEU A 69 7.84 10.27 11.84
C LEU A 69 8.29 9.33 10.72
N ALA A 70 7.86 9.57 9.48
CA ALA A 70 8.29 8.79 8.31
C ALA A 70 9.81 8.87 8.10
N PHE A 71 10.40 10.05 8.27
CA PHE A 71 11.86 10.23 8.20
C PHE A 71 12.57 9.44 9.31
N CYS A 72 12.08 9.50 10.55
CA CYS A 72 12.63 8.73 11.67
C CYS A 72 12.59 7.21 11.40
N ILE A 73 11.48 6.70 10.86
CA ILE A 73 11.35 5.28 10.49
C ILE A 73 12.32 4.92 9.37
N GLY A 74 12.48 5.77 8.37
CA GLY A 74 13.46 5.58 7.29
C GLY A 74 14.89 5.49 7.80
N VAL A 75 15.29 6.44 8.66
CA VAL A 75 16.62 6.44 9.30
C VAL A 75 16.81 5.21 10.17
N TYR A 76 15.80 4.83 10.96
CA TYR A 76 15.84 3.63 11.79
C TYR A 76 16.00 2.35 10.94
N GLY A 77 15.29 2.26 9.81
CA GLY A 77 15.42 1.14 8.87
C GLY A 77 16.84 1.01 8.31
N VAL A 78 17.44 2.12 7.87
CA VAL A 78 18.83 2.15 7.39
C VAL A 78 19.82 1.77 8.50
N TYR A 79 19.61 2.28 9.71
CA TYR A 79 20.46 1.95 10.86
C TYR A 79 20.39 0.47 11.23
N SER A 80 19.18 -0.10 11.31
CA SER A 80 18.95 -1.51 11.62
C SER A 80 19.59 -2.42 10.56
N PHE A 81 19.48 -2.06 9.28
CA PHE A 81 20.12 -2.77 8.18
C PHE A 81 21.65 -2.72 8.29
N ARG A 82 22.22 -1.55 8.57
CA ARG A 82 23.66 -1.38 8.79
C ARG A 82 24.16 -2.21 9.99
N LYS A 83 23.40 -2.27 11.09
CA LYS A 83 23.72 -3.09 12.27
C LYS A 83 23.76 -4.58 11.92
N LYS A 84 22.77 -5.10 11.19
CA LYS A 84 22.76 -6.50 10.73
C LYS A 84 23.95 -6.80 9.82
N GLN A 85 24.29 -5.89 8.91
CA GLN A 85 25.46 -6.06 8.03
C GLN A 85 26.82 -5.98 8.75
N ASN A 86 26.90 -5.42 9.97
CA ASN A 86 28.12 -5.42 10.79
C ASN A 86 28.38 -6.76 11.46
N GLN A 87 27.37 -7.62 11.58
CA GLN A 87 27.48 -8.93 12.24
C GLN A 87 27.92 -10.05 11.30
N CYS A 88 27.85 -9.82 9.98
CA CYS A 88 28.28 -10.79 8.97
C CYS A 88 29.72 -10.51 8.50
N SER A 89 30.50 -11.57 8.26
CA SER A 89 31.81 -11.54 7.59
C SER A 89 31.65 -11.27 6.07
N ILE A 90 31.05 -10.14 5.71
CA ILE A 90 30.89 -9.67 4.33
C ILE A 90 32.02 -8.69 4.00
N ASP A 91 32.57 -8.80 2.79
CA ASP A 91 33.54 -7.84 2.23
C ASP A 91 33.01 -6.39 2.31
N ASN A 92 33.84 -5.50 2.86
CA ASN A 92 33.52 -4.10 3.09
C ASN A 92 33.11 -3.35 1.81
N LYS A 93 33.66 -3.71 0.64
CA LYS A 93 33.26 -3.09 -0.65
C LYS A 93 31.83 -3.49 -1.04
N ARG A 94 31.43 -4.74 -0.80
CA ARG A 94 30.09 -5.25 -1.12
C ARG A 94 29.03 -4.67 -0.17
N LYS A 95 29.41 -4.47 1.09
CA LYS A 95 28.60 -3.82 2.13
C LYS A 95 28.19 -2.39 1.75
N GLN A 96 29.15 -1.58 1.34
CA GLN A 96 28.89 -0.20 0.90
C GLN A 96 27.95 -0.15 -0.31
N ARG A 97 28.16 -1.02 -1.31
CA ARG A 97 27.28 -1.10 -2.49
C ARG A 97 25.83 -1.47 -2.13
N ASN A 98 25.62 -2.44 -1.24
CA ASN A 98 24.26 -2.81 -0.81
C ASN A 98 23.57 -1.71 -0.01
N LEU A 99 24.32 -0.98 0.82
CA LEU A 99 23.75 0.14 1.58
C LEU A 99 23.38 1.31 0.67
N ILE A 100 24.23 1.63 -0.33
CA ILE A 100 23.92 2.62 -1.37
C ILE A 100 22.69 2.19 -2.18
N LEU A 101 22.61 0.93 -2.59
CA LEU A 101 21.45 0.39 -3.32
C LEU A 101 20.16 0.52 -2.50
N LEU A 102 20.20 0.18 -1.21
CA LEU A 102 19.04 0.30 -0.34
C LEU A 102 18.59 1.77 -0.22
N ILE A 103 19.51 2.70 0.00
CA ILE A 103 19.19 4.13 0.08
C ILE A 103 18.63 4.63 -1.26
N ALA A 104 19.25 4.24 -2.38
CA ALA A 104 18.79 4.62 -3.72
C ALA A 104 17.36 4.12 -3.97
N ILE A 105 17.06 2.86 -3.64
CA ILE A 105 15.71 2.29 -3.80
C ILE A 105 14.70 3.03 -2.91
N VAL A 106 15.03 3.28 -1.64
CA VAL A 106 14.13 4.01 -0.72
C VAL A 106 13.86 5.43 -1.23
N LEU A 107 14.86 6.13 -1.75
CA LEU A 107 14.68 7.47 -2.32
C LEU A 107 13.85 7.42 -3.60
N PHE A 108 14.17 6.52 -4.53
CA PHE A 108 13.51 6.48 -5.84
C PHE A 108 12.08 5.94 -5.75
N ALA A 109 11.89 4.81 -5.08
CA ALA A 109 10.59 4.16 -4.94
C ALA A 109 9.72 4.77 -3.84
N GLY A 110 10.32 5.36 -2.80
CA GLY A 110 9.56 6.06 -1.76
C GLY A 110 9.26 7.49 -2.18
N VAL A 111 10.29 8.34 -2.24
CA VAL A 111 10.12 9.78 -2.47
C VAL A 111 9.75 10.07 -3.93
N GLY A 112 10.45 9.45 -4.88
CA GLY A 112 10.20 9.68 -6.32
C GLY A 112 8.78 9.28 -6.73
N LEU A 113 8.33 8.10 -6.32
CA LEU A 113 6.97 7.62 -6.62
C LEU A 113 5.90 8.47 -5.93
N PHE A 114 6.11 8.84 -4.66
CA PHE A 114 5.18 9.70 -3.92
C PHE A 114 5.00 11.05 -4.62
N LEU A 115 6.10 11.75 -4.94
CA LEU A 115 6.03 13.05 -5.61
C LEU A 115 5.41 12.95 -7.01
N THR A 116 5.68 11.86 -7.73
CA THR A 116 5.10 11.65 -9.06
C THR A 116 3.59 11.46 -8.96
N LEU A 117 3.12 10.67 -8.01
CA LEU A 117 1.68 10.47 -7.77
C LEU A 117 1.00 11.75 -7.34
N GLU A 118 1.59 12.51 -6.42
CA GLU A 118 1.04 13.78 -5.92
C GLU A 118 0.91 14.82 -7.04
N LYS A 119 1.94 14.95 -7.87
CA LYS A 119 1.94 15.92 -8.97
C LYS A 119 0.95 15.52 -10.07
N TRP A 120 0.85 14.23 -10.35
CA TRP A 120 -0.06 13.71 -11.36
C TRP A 120 -1.52 13.79 -10.91
N SER A 121 -1.81 13.45 -9.65
CA SER A 121 -3.16 13.58 -9.09
C SER A 121 -3.59 15.04 -9.08
N SER A 122 -2.76 15.96 -8.60
CA SER A 122 -3.08 17.40 -8.55
C SER A 122 -3.41 17.94 -9.94
N TRP A 123 -2.57 17.62 -10.94
CA TRP A 123 -2.83 18.01 -12.33
C TRP A 123 -4.14 17.44 -12.87
N TYR A 124 -4.47 16.18 -12.55
CA TYR A 124 -5.71 15.55 -12.99
C TYR A 124 -6.94 16.23 -12.36
N PHE A 125 -6.88 16.55 -11.07
CA PHE A 125 -7.96 17.23 -10.36
C PHE A 125 -8.21 18.64 -10.92
N ASP A 126 -7.15 19.43 -11.09
CA ASP A 126 -7.25 20.80 -11.63
C ASP A 126 -7.81 20.82 -13.06
N LYS A 127 -7.42 19.84 -13.89
CA LYS A 127 -7.80 19.83 -15.31
C LYS A 127 -9.22 19.31 -15.54
N HIS A 128 -9.65 18.32 -14.77
CA HIS A 128 -10.89 17.58 -15.07
C HIS A 128 -11.98 17.73 -14.01
N ILE A 129 -11.62 17.84 -12.73
CA ILE A 129 -12.59 17.80 -11.63
C ILE A 129 -13.03 19.21 -11.21
N VAL A 130 -12.08 20.10 -10.91
CA VAL A 130 -12.37 21.50 -10.52
C VAL A 130 -13.27 22.23 -11.53
N PRO A 131 -12.99 22.22 -12.86
CA PRO A 131 -13.83 22.94 -13.82
C PRO A 131 -15.22 22.32 -14.00
N ALA A 132 -15.38 21.02 -13.75
CA ALA A 132 -16.70 20.39 -13.74
C ALA A 132 -17.49 20.84 -12.50
N GLN A 133 -16.84 20.86 -11.33
CA GLN A 133 -17.44 21.28 -10.07
C GLN A 133 -17.86 22.76 -10.08
N GLN A 134 -17.05 23.64 -10.67
CA GLN A 134 -17.36 25.06 -10.85
C GLN A 134 -18.60 25.28 -11.73
N LYS A 135 -18.77 24.48 -12.79
CA LYS A 135 -19.98 24.52 -13.65
C LYS A 135 -21.23 24.09 -12.90
N GLU A 136 -21.14 23.07 -12.05
CA GLU A 136 -22.29 22.57 -11.28
C GLU A 136 -22.70 23.54 -10.16
N LEU A 137 -21.74 24.18 -9.52
CA LEU A 137 -21.98 25.12 -8.43
C LEU A 137 -22.27 26.57 -8.90
N ASN A 138 -22.26 26.82 -10.21
CA ASN A 138 -22.34 28.17 -10.80
C ASN A 138 -21.32 29.16 -10.23
N ILE A 139 -20.16 28.66 -9.78
CA ILE A 139 -19.06 29.48 -9.30
C ILE A 139 -18.27 29.86 -10.54
N THR A 140 -18.41 31.11 -10.99
CA THR A 140 -17.56 31.64 -12.06
C THR A 140 -16.13 31.81 -11.52
N PRO A 141 -15.09 31.54 -12.33
CA PRO A 141 -13.70 31.67 -11.91
C PRO A 141 -13.32 33.11 -11.55
#